data_AF-A0A7J5CGJ3-F1
#
_entry.id   AF-A0A7J5CGJ3-F1
#
_cell.length_a   1.000
_cell.length_b   1.000
_cell.length_c   1.000
_cell.angle_alpha   90.00
_cell.angle_beta   90.00
_cell.angle_gamma   90.00
#
_symmetry.space_group_name_H-M   'P 1'
#
loop_
_entity.id
_entity.type
_entity.pdbx_description
1 polymer ?
#
loop_
_entity_poly.entity_id
_entity_poly.type
_entity_poly.pdbx_seq_one_letter_code
_entity_poly.pdbx_strand_id
1 'polypeptide(L)'
;PTTAPSRSTPPAPLAERRCGAPPNPYGYDFCGGSRIRKPARGVCDWFDCVPGFWSGRGWLVQCRDGTVSLTGGRRDSCADNQGYHRTFWT
;
A
#
# COMPACT_ATOMS: atom_id res chain seq x y z
N PRO A 1 -22.39 39.94 -27.49
CA PRO A 1 -21.56 39.43 -26.36
C PRO A 1 -21.47 37.90 -26.39
N THR A 2 -20.32 37.38 -26.81
CA THR A 2 -20.07 35.96 -27.10
C THR A 2 -19.68 35.21 -25.82
N THR A 3 -20.44 34.19 -25.44
CA THR A 3 -20.13 33.33 -24.29
C THR A 3 -19.04 32.33 -24.68
N ALA A 4 -17.84 32.48 -24.13
CA ALA A 4 -16.75 31.54 -24.34
C ALA A 4 -17.01 30.22 -23.57
N PRO A 5 -16.76 29.04 -24.16
CA PRO A 5 -16.90 27.78 -23.46
C PRO A 5 -15.76 27.63 -22.42
N SER A 6 -16.15 27.48 -21.15
CA SER A 6 -15.22 27.17 -20.07
C SER A 6 -14.58 25.80 -20.32
N ARG A 7 -13.26 25.76 -20.46
CA ARG A 7 -12.49 24.51 -20.59
C ARG A 7 -12.64 23.75 -19.28
N SER A 8 -13.38 22.64 -19.30
CA SER A 8 -13.41 21.70 -18.19
C SER A 8 -12.05 21.04 -18.09
N THR A 9 -11.26 21.42 -17.09
CA THR A 9 -10.04 20.70 -16.71
C THR A 9 -10.44 19.24 -16.43
N PRO A 10 -9.80 18.24 -17.06
CA PRO A 10 -10.04 16.85 -16.69
C PRO A 10 -9.75 16.70 -15.19
N PRO A 11 -10.57 15.94 -14.43
CA PRO A 11 -10.27 15.68 -13.04
C PRO A 11 -8.85 15.13 -12.99
N ALA A 12 -7.96 15.79 -12.23
CA ALA A 12 -6.66 15.21 -11.92
C ALA A 12 -6.96 13.78 -11.44
N PRO A 13 -6.27 12.74 -11.96
CA PRO A 13 -6.42 11.41 -11.39
C PRO A 13 -6.26 11.62 -9.90
N LEU A 14 -7.25 11.20 -9.09
CA LEU A 14 -7.19 11.35 -7.64
C LEU A 14 -5.75 11.07 -7.29
N ALA A 15 -5.02 12.07 -6.80
CA ALA A 15 -3.71 11.83 -6.25
C ALA A 15 -4.03 10.95 -5.07
N GLU A 16 -4.11 9.64 -5.34
CA GLU A 16 -4.72 8.64 -4.50
C GLU A 16 -4.04 8.91 -3.17
N ARG A 17 -4.82 9.28 -2.16
CA ARG A 17 -4.23 9.68 -0.89
C ARG A 17 -3.60 8.41 -0.35
N ARG A 18 -2.33 8.21 -0.71
CA ARG A 18 -1.54 7.03 -0.41
C ARG A 18 -0.82 7.19 0.91
N CYS A 19 -0.84 8.39 1.50
CA CYS A 19 -0.13 8.75 2.72
C CYS A 19 1.35 8.32 2.70
N GLY A 20 2.00 8.48 1.53
CA GLY A 20 3.38 8.07 1.32
C GLY A 20 3.56 6.60 0.94
N ALA A 21 2.49 5.85 0.66
CA ALA A 21 2.59 4.53 0.06
C ALA A 21 3.04 4.64 -1.40
N PRO A 22 3.89 3.70 -1.87
CA PRO A 22 4.31 3.63 -3.26
C PRO A 22 3.12 3.56 -4.23
N PRO A 23 3.25 4.13 -5.44
CA PRO A 23 2.25 3.97 -6.48
C PRO A 23 2.05 2.49 -6.81
N ASN A 24 0.81 2.04 -6.75
CA ASN A 24 0.44 0.65 -7.03
C ASN A 24 -0.94 0.59 -7.68
N PRO A 25 -1.21 -0.41 -8.52
CA PRO A 25 -2.49 -0.55 -9.22
C PRO A 25 -3.62 -1.10 -8.34
N TYR A 26 -3.31 -1.46 -7.09
CA TYR A 26 -4.26 -2.13 -6.19
C TYR A 26 -4.98 -1.18 -5.24
N GLY A 27 -4.65 0.12 -5.28
CA GLY A 27 -5.21 1.12 -4.37
C GLY A 27 -4.69 1.01 -2.94
N TYR A 28 -3.53 0.38 -2.71
CA TYR A 28 -2.98 0.25 -1.37
C TYR A 28 -2.37 1.55 -0.86
N ASP A 29 -2.71 1.91 0.38
CA ASP A 29 -2.28 3.16 1.01
C ASP A 29 -1.89 2.97 2.48
N PHE A 30 -1.41 4.06 3.09
CA PHE A 30 -1.16 4.16 4.54
C PHE A 30 -2.14 5.08 5.27
N CYS A 31 -3.14 5.63 4.57
CA CYS A 31 -4.08 6.58 5.13
C CYS A 31 -5.11 5.94 6.06
N GLY A 32 -5.32 4.63 5.92
CA GLY A 32 -6.26 3.89 6.77
C GLY A 32 -7.45 3.39 5.96
N GLY A 33 -8.12 2.36 6.48
CA GLY A 33 -9.20 1.70 5.77
C GLY A 33 -9.30 0.24 6.21
N SER A 34 -9.41 -0.66 5.25
CA SER A 34 -9.49 -2.11 5.54
C SER A 34 -8.11 -2.77 5.49
N ARG A 35 -7.83 -3.64 6.47
CA ARG A 35 -6.56 -4.38 6.52
C ARG A 35 -6.49 -5.40 5.39
N ILE A 36 -5.42 -5.34 4.59
CA ILE A 36 -5.20 -6.24 3.47
C ILE A 36 -4.74 -7.61 3.97
N ARG A 37 -5.66 -8.55 4.16
CA ARG A 37 -5.33 -9.94 4.55
C ARG A 37 -5.01 -10.85 3.37
N LYS A 38 -5.51 -10.48 2.19
CA LYS A 38 -5.31 -11.20 0.92
C LYS A 38 -4.77 -10.20 -0.10
N PRO A 39 -3.46 -9.94 -0.11
CA PRO A 39 -2.87 -9.07 -1.10
C PRO A 39 -3.01 -9.68 -2.50
N ALA A 40 -2.96 -8.83 -3.52
CA ALA A 40 -2.93 -9.27 -4.91
C ALA A 40 -1.71 -10.16 -5.16
N ARG A 41 -1.83 -11.19 -6.02
CA ARG A 41 -0.72 -12.11 -6.33
C ARG A 41 0.52 -11.41 -6.89
N GLY A 42 0.32 -10.28 -7.58
CA GLY A 42 1.40 -9.45 -8.10
C GLY A 42 1.94 -8.41 -7.12
N VAL A 43 1.57 -8.44 -5.83
CA VAL A 43 2.03 -7.43 -4.86
C VAL A 43 3.56 -7.35 -4.81
N CYS A 44 4.26 -8.48 -4.89
CA CYS A 44 5.72 -8.52 -4.86
C CYS A 44 6.41 -8.09 -6.17
N ASP A 45 5.64 -7.81 -7.21
CA ASP A 45 6.12 -7.18 -8.45
C ASP A 45 6.21 -5.65 -8.30
N TRP A 46 5.39 -5.09 -7.41
CA TRP A 46 5.30 -3.65 -7.15
C TRP A 46 6.01 -3.22 -5.86
N PHE A 47 6.10 -4.12 -4.90
CA PHE A 47 6.70 -3.87 -3.59
C PHE A 47 7.79 -4.89 -3.30
N ASP A 48 8.81 -4.46 -2.57
CA ASP A 48 9.88 -5.34 -2.14
C ASP A 48 9.37 -6.27 -1.02
N CYS A 49 9.10 -7.53 -1.34
CA CYS A 49 8.55 -8.49 -0.39
C CYS A 49 9.67 -9.22 0.37
N VAL A 50 9.45 -9.44 1.67
CA VAL A 50 10.34 -10.30 2.47
C VAL A 50 10.36 -11.74 1.95
N PRO A 51 11.48 -12.48 2.12
CA PRO A 51 11.52 -13.90 1.81
C PRO A 51 10.46 -14.65 2.63
N GLY A 52 9.71 -15.55 1.98
CA GLY A 52 8.62 -16.26 2.64
C GLY A 52 7.35 -15.43 2.85
N PHE A 53 7.20 -14.27 2.19
CA PHE A 53 6.02 -13.40 2.26
C PHE A 53 4.67 -14.17 2.25
N TRP A 54 4.50 -15.09 1.30
CA TRP A 54 3.27 -15.87 1.15
C TRP A 54 3.03 -16.93 2.25
N SER A 55 4.07 -17.28 3.01
CA SER A 55 3.96 -18.09 4.22
C SER A 55 3.53 -17.26 5.44
N GLY A 56 3.60 -15.93 5.32
CA GLY A 56 3.08 -14.98 6.30
C GLY A 56 1.58 -15.14 6.54
N ARG A 57 1.16 -14.80 7.76
CA ARG A 57 -0.24 -14.83 8.18
C ARG A 57 -0.57 -13.52 8.87
N GLY A 58 -1.67 -12.88 8.48
CA GLY A 58 -2.07 -11.59 9.04
C GLY A 58 -2.55 -10.65 7.95
N TRP A 59 -2.02 -9.44 7.97
CA TRP A 59 -2.27 -8.44 6.93
C TRP A 59 -0.97 -7.78 6.46
N LEU A 60 -1.08 -7.07 5.34
CA LEU A 60 0.04 -6.43 4.67
C LEU A 60 0.60 -5.27 5.51
N VAL A 61 1.90 -5.32 5.78
CA VAL A 61 2.62 -4.29 6.54
C VAL A 61 3.93 -3.96 5.86
N GLN A 62 4.34 -2.69 5.96
CA GLN A 62 5.68 -2.25 5.64
C GLN A 62 6.57 -2.41 6.87
N CYS A 63 7.72 -3.04 6.67
CA CYS A 63 8.80 -3.14 7.64
C CYS A 63 9.69 -1.89 7.59
N ARG A 64 10.54 -1.70 8.61
CA ARG A 64 11.31 -0.46 8.75
C ARG A 64 12.45 -0.34 7.75
N ASP A 65 12.94 -1.45 7.20
CA ASP A 65 13.92 -1.44 6.11
C ASP A 65 13.31 -1.04 4.74
N GLY A 66 11.98 -0.98 4.63
CA GLY A 66 11.25 -0.66 3.39
C GLY A 66 10.56 -1.86 2.73
N THR A 67 10.95 -3.08 3.09
CA THR A 67 10.29 -4.32 2.65
C THR A 67 8.85 -4.44 3.16
N VAL A 68 8.10 -5.37 2.56
CA VAL A 68 6.70 -5.64 2.82
C VAL A 68 6.53 -7.08 3.27
N SER A 69 5.77 -7.28 4.34
CA SER A 69 5.49 -8.58 4.94
C SER A 69 3.98 -8.79 5.14
N LEU A 70 3.53 -10.05 5.06
CA LEU A 70 2.16 -10.46 5.36
C LEU A 70 2.00 -10.96 6.81
N THR A 71 2.84 -10.47 7.73
CA THR A 71 2.82 -10.89 9.13
C THR A 71 2.08 -9.93 10.06
N GLY A 72 1.40 -8.91 9.53
CA GLY A 72 0.75 -7.86 10.32
C GLY A 72 -0.17 -8.41 11.41
N GLY A 73 -0.06 -7.84 12.61
CA GLY A 73 -0.83 -8.26 13.79
C GLY A 73 -0.16 -9.34 14.64
N ARG A 74 1.02 -9.83 14.23
CA ARG A 74 1.83 -10.75 15.02
C ARG A 74 2.84 -9.98 15.86
N ARG A 75 3.20 -10.52 17.03
CA ARG A 75 4.24 -9.92 17.90
C ARG A 75 5.58 -9.79 17.18
N ASP A 76 5.93 -10.79 16.38
CA ASP A 76 7.20 -10.86 15.65
C ASP A 76 7.10 -10.29 14.22
N SER A 77 6.16 -9.37 13.98
CA SER A 77 6.01 -8.74 12.67
C SER A 77 7.29 -8.02 12.27
N CYS A 78 7.84 -8.35 11.09
CA CYS A 78 9.07 -7.75 10.58
C CYS A 78 10.27 -7.90 11.54
N ALA A 79 10.32 -8.97 12.36
CA ALA A 79 11.42 -9.18 13.31
C ALA A 79 12.80 -9.23 12.62
N ASP A 80 12.89 -9.93 11.47
CA ASP A 80 14.09 -9.96 10.60
C ASP A 80 14.30 -8.67 9.79
N ASN A 81 13.33 -7.74 9.81
CA ASN A 81 13.22 -6.59 8.91
C ASN A 81 13.18 -5.25 9.67
N GLN A 82 14.00 -5.16 10.73
CA GLN A 82 14.16 -3.97 11.57
C GLN A 82 12.88 -3.52 12.30
N GLY A 83 11.90 -4.42 12.40
CA GLY A 83 10.63 -4.21 13.10
C GLY A 83 9.51 -3.65 12.22
N TYR A 84 8.31 -3.68 12.80
CA TYR A 84 7.12 -3.11 12.18
C TYR A 84 7.24 -1.60 12.01
N HIS A 85 6.92 -1.10 10.83
CA HIS A 85 6.85 0.34 10.56
C HIS A 85 5.40 0.83 10.46
N ARG A 86 4.64 0.32 9.48
CA ARG A 86 3.25 0.75 9.25
C ARG A 86 2.44 -0.28 8.48
N THR A 87 1.11 -0.21 8.61
CA THR A 87 0.17 -1.14 7.97
C THR A 87 -0.30 -0.57 6.64
N PHE A 88 -0.41 -1.41 5.61
CA PHE A 88 -1.10 -1.07 4.37
C PHE A 88 -2.60 -1.29 4.49
N TRP A 89 -3.36 -0.41 3.85
CA TRP A 89 -4.81 -0.38 3.85
C TRP A 89 -5.34 -0.32 2.42
N THR A 90 -6.62 -0.67 2.27
CA THR A 90 -7.44 -0.41 1.08
C THR A 90 -8.53 0.59 1.39
#